data_AF-A0A5M9JP74-F1
#
_entry.id   AF-A0A5M9JP74-F1
#
_cell.length_a   1.000
_cell.length_b   1.000
_cell.length_c   1.000
_cell.angle_alpha   90.00
_cell.angle_beta   90.00
_cell.angle_gamma   90.00
#
_symmetry.space_group_name_H-M   'P 1'
#
loop_
_entity.id
_entity.type
_entity.pdbx_description
1 polymer ?
#
loop_
_entity_poly.entity_id
_entity_poly.type
_entity_poly.pdbx_seq_one_letter_code
_entity_poly.pdbx_strand_id
1 'polypeptide(L)' 'MLTSIFGRFEGFREVRLVPGRKGIAFVEYETETGSIGAKENTAGMTLGDEQKVIKVTYQRQNQCSILITVSANTT' A
#
# COMPACT_ATOMS: atom_id res chain seq x y z
N MET A 1 -0.31 7.86 -8.74
CA MET A 1 0.91 7.84 -7.90
C MET A 1 1.12 6.48 -7.24
N LEU A 2 0.15 5.90 -6.51
CA LEU A 2 0.29 4.58 -5.89
C LEU A 2 0.68 3.48 -6.89
N THR A 3 -0.01 3.39 -8.04
CA THR A 3 0.33 2.43 -9.10
C THR A 3 1.80 2.51 -9.56
N SER A 4 2.40 3.71 -9.61
CA SER A 4 3.80 3.89 -10.00
C SER A 4 4.80 3.50 -8.89
N ILE A 5 4.36 3.51 -7.63
CA ILE A 5 5.17 3.03 -6.51
C ILE A 5 5.06 1.51 -6.44
N PHE A 6 3.83 0.98 -6.42
CA PHE A 6 3.56 -0.44 -6.21
C PHE A 6 3.78 -1.29 -7.47
N GLY A 7 3.65 -0.71 -8.66
CA GLY A 7 3.90 -1.39 -9.94
C GLY A 7 5.37 -1.62 -10.27
N ARG A 8 6.31 -1.16 -9.45
CA ARG A 8 7.75 -1.47 -9.60
C ARG A 8 8.12 -2.84 -9.03
N PHE A 9 7.22 -3.45 -8.26
CA PHE A 9 7.43 -4.73 -7.61
C PHE A 9 6.83 -5.84 -8.46
N GLU A 10 7.50 -6.99 -8.49
CA GLU A 10 7.10 -8.14 -9.29
C GLU A 10 5.74 -8.68 -8.84
N GLY A 11 4.94 -9.17 -9.79
CA GLY A 11 3.63 -9.75 -9.50
C GLY A 11 2.58 -8.70 -9.12
N PHE A 12 2.78 -7.41 -9.37
CA PHE A 12 1.74 -6.39 -9.16
C PHE A 12 0.50 -6.69 -10.02
N ARG A 13 -0.67 -6.80 -9.41
CA ARG A 13 -1.96 -6.92 -10.12
C ARG A 13 -2.67 -5.59 -10.24
N GLU A 14 -3.14 -5.07 -9.11
CA GLU A 14 -4.07 -3.95 -9.10
C GLU A 14 -3.95 -3.16 -7.78
N VAL A 15 -4.16 -1.84 -7.84
CA VAL A 15 -4.47 -1.01 -6.68
C VAL A 15 -5.96 -0.69 -6.67
N ARG A 16 -6.66 -1.10 -5.61
CA ARG A 16 -8.07 -0.76 -5.39
C ARG A 16 -8.20 0.24 -4.26
N LEU A 17 -8.66 1.45 -4.58
CA LEU A 17 -8.96 2.48 -3.57
C LEU A 17 -10.33 2.22 -2.97
N VAL A 18 -10.47 2.41 -1.65
CA VAL A 18 -11.75 2.20 -0.98
C VAL A 18 -12.58 3.48 -1.04
N PRO A 19 -13.66 3.55 -1.86
CA PRO A 19 -14.58 4.67 -1.79
C PRO A 19 -15.27 4.67 -0.41
N GLY A 20 -15.29 5.82 0.26
CA GLY A 20 -15.89 5.98 1.58
C GLY A 20 -14.91 6.02 2.75
N ARG A 21 -13.64 5.63 2.58
CA ARG A 21 -12.58 5.89 3.57
C ARG A 21 -11.36 6.51 2.90
N LYS A 22 -11.21 7.82 3.09
CA LYS A 22 -10.02 8.55 2.63
C LYS A 22 -8.79 7.99 3.37
N GLY A 23 -7.78 7.57 2.62
CA GLY A 23 -6.55 7.02 3.16
C GLY A 23 -6.51 5.51 3.31
N ILE A 24 -7.40 4.75 2.66
CA ILE A 24 -7.27 3.29 2.60
C ILE A 24 -7.21 2.81 1.15
N ALA A 25 -6.22 1.98 0.84
CA ALA A 25 -6.05 1.35 -0.45
C ALA A 25 -5.66 -0.12 -0.28
N PHE A 26 -6.17 -0.99 -1.15
CA PHE A 26 -5.73 -2.37 -1.27
C PHE A 26 -4.80 -2.49 -2.47
N VAL A 27 -3.74 -3.26 -2.33
CA VAL A 27 -2.90 -3.67 -3.46
C VAL A 27 -2.84 -5.18 -3.50
N GLU A 28 -3.20 -5.72 -4.65
CA GLU A 28 -3.12 -7.15 -4.91
C GLU A 28 -1.83 -7.47 -5.67
N TYR A 29 -1.16 -8.53 -5.21
CA TYR A 29 -0.03 -9.16 -5.87
C TYR A 29 -0.35 -10.61 -6.23
N GLU A 30 0.31 -11.12 -7.25
CA GLU A 30 0.29 -12.54 -7.62
C GLU A 30 1.19 -13.37 -6.71
N THR A 31 2.32 -12.78 -6.28
CA THR A 31 3.32 -13.46 -5.47
C THR A 31 3.48 -12.79 -4.11
N GLU A 32 3.77 -13.60 -3.11
CA GLU A 32 4.07 -13.12 -1.76
C GLU A 32 5.35 -12.27 -1.75
N THR A 33 6.37 -12.66 -2.51
CA THR A 33 7.64 -11.92 -2.63
C THR A 33 7.43 -10.49 -3.10
N GLY A 34 6.55 -10.27 -4.09
CA GLY A 34 6.18 -8.93 -4.56
C GLY A 34 5.51 -8.09 -3.48
N SER A 35 4.57 -8.71 -2.75
CA SER A 35 3.85 -8.10 -1.63
C SER A 35 4.78 -7.73 -0.46
N ILE A 36 5.72 -8.61 -0.09
CA ILE A 36 6.72 -8.36 0.96
C ILE A 36 7.60 -7.18 0.55
N GLY A 37 8.21 -7.23 -0.64
CA GLY A 37 9.09 -6.18 -1.12
C GLY A 37 8.39 -4.83 -1.19
N ALA A 38 7.15 -4.82 -1.68
CA ALA A 38 6.31 -3.63 -1.72
C ALA A 38 6.05 -3.07 -0.32
N LYS A 39 5.60 -3.91 0.61
CA LYS A 39 5.35 -3.51 1.99
C LYS A 39 6.60 -2.95 2.65
N GLU A 40 7.73 -3.63 2.58
CA GLU A 40 8.96 -3.19 3.26
C GLU A 40 9.51 -1.88 2.69
N ASN A 41 9.40 -1.68 1.38
CA ASN A 41 9.86 -0.44 0.74
C ASN A 41 8.91 0.75 0.96
N THR A 42 7.63 0.49 1.20
CA THR A 42 6.61 1.55 1.31
C THR A 42 6.11 1.75 2.73
N ALA A 43 6.37 0.83 3.65
CA ALA A 43 6.02 0.98 5.06
C ALA A 43 6.80 2.14 5.68
N GLY A 44 6.08 3.13 6.20
CA GLY A 44 6.68 4.32 6.82
C GLY A 44 7.12 5.38 5.80
N MET A 45 6.86 5.18 4.50
CA MET A 45 7.06 6.22 3.51
C MET A 45 6.06 7.35 3.73
N THR A 46 6.47 8.57 3.41
CA THR A 46 5.61 9.76 3.53
C THR A 46 5.02 10.09 2.16
N LEU A 47 3.69 10.20 2.07
CA LEU A 47 2.98 10.41 0.81
C LEU A 47 2.49 11.87 0.71
N GLY A 48 3.00 12.59 -0.29
CA GLY A 48 2.62 13.97 -0.61
C GLY A 48 3.20 15.03 0.34
N ASP A 49 2.94 16.30 0.02
CA ASP A 49 3.43 17.47 0.78
C ASP A 49 2.89 17.56 2.22
N GLU A 50 1.76 16.91 2.51
CA GLU A 50 1.11 16.91 3.83
C GLU A 50 1.77 15.95 4.85
N GLN A 51 2.96 15.45 4.57
CA GLN A 51 3.71 14.54 5.46
C GLN A 51 2.89 13.34 6.00
N LYS A 52 1.98 12.79 5.19
CA LYS A 52 1.12 11.67 5.60
C LYS A 52 1.89 10.36 5.55
N VAL A 53 2.09 9.74 6.70
CA VAL A 53 2.81 8.46 6.79
C VAL A 53 1.90 7.33 6.34
N ILE A 54 2.38 6.51 5.40
CA ILE A 54 1.66 5.32 4.95
C ILE A 54 2.07 4.10 5.77
N LYS A 55 1.07 3.43 6.33
CA LYS A 55 1.20 2.15 7.02
C LYS A 55 0.76 1.05 6.08
N VAL A 56 1.63 0.07 5.86
CA VAL A 56 1.34 -1.07 5.01
C VAL A 56 1.28 -2.34 5.85
N THR A 57 0.16 -3.06 5.76
CA THR A 57 -0.11 -4.28 6.53
C THR A 57 -0.63 -5.37 5.60
N TYR A 58 -0.31 -6.63 5.87
CA TYR A 58 -0.90 -7.74 5.11
C TYR A 58 -2.39 -7.91 5.40
N GLN A 59 -3.11 -8.41 4.41
CA GLN A 59 -4.48 -8.86 4.61
C GLN A 59 -4.45 -10.15 5.44
N ARG A 60 -5.27 -10.23 6.50
CA ARG A 60 -5.26 -11.34 7.48
C ARG A 60 -5.45 -12.74 6.88
N GLN A 61 -6.01 -12.84 5.67
CA GLN A 61 -6.28 -14.09 4.98
C GLN A 61 -5.33 -14.38 3.81
N ASN A 62 -4.52 -13.40 3.37
CA ASN A 62 -3.66 -13.58 2.20
C ASN A 62 -2.43 -12.66 2.26
N GLN A 63 -1.24 -13.25 2.29
CA GLN A 63 0.04 -12.51 2.29
C GLN A 63 0.33 -11.86 0.93
N CYS A 64 -0.33 -12.29 -0.15
CA CYS A 64 -0.23 -11.66 -1.47
C CYS A 64 -1.05 -10.36 -1.59
N SER A 65 -1.86 -10.02 -0.58
CA SER A 65 -2.67 -8.79 -0.59
C SER A 65 -2.24 -7.87 0.54
N ILE A 66 -1.90 -6.63 0.21
CA ILE A 66 -1.53 -5.62 1.20
C ILE A 66 -2.62 -4.56 1.33
N LEU A 67 -2.87 -4.19 2.57
CA LEU A 67 -3.69 -3.06 2.97
C LEU A 67 -2.78 -1.89 3.30
N ILE A 68 -2.90 -0.83 2.51
CA ILE A 68 -2.28 0.47 2.75
C ILE A 68 -3.28 1.32 3.51
N THR A 69 -2.82 1.85 4.64
CA THR A 69 -3.51 2.84 5.46
C THR A 69 -2.66 4.09 5.52
N VAL A 70 -3.08 5.14 4.83
CA VAL A 70 -2.51 6.49 4.92
C VAL A 70 -3.00 7.11 6.23
N SER A 71 -2.13 7.17 7.23
CA SER A 71 -2.41 7.90 8.46
C SER A 71 -2.24 9.39 8.14
N ALA A 72 -3.35 10.13 8.10
CA ALA A 72 -3.26 11.58 8.14
C ALA A 72 -2.64 11.93 9.50
N ASN A 73 -1.36 12.29 9.51
CA ASN A 73 -0.75 12.87 10.69
C ASN A 73 -1.28 14.30 10.75
N THR A 74 -2.44 14.47 11.36
CA THR A 74 -3.01 15.79 11.64
C THR A 74 -2.07 16.43 12.66
N THR A 75 -1.24 17.37 12.21
CA THR A 75 -0.76 18.44 13.09
C THR A 75 -1.89 19.45 13.25
#